data_AF-A0A0F7SJC6-F1
#
_entry.id   AF-A0A0F7SJC6-F1
#
_cell.length_a   1.000
_cell.length_b   1.000
_cell.length_c   1.000
_cell.angle_alpha   90.00
_cell.angle_beta   90.00
_cell.angle_gamma   90.00
#
_symmetry.space_group_name_H-M   'P 1'
#
loop_
_entity.id
_entity.type
_entity.pdbx_description
1 polymer ?
#
loop_
_entity_poly.entity_id
_entity_poly.type
_entity_poly.pdbx_seq_one_letter_code
_entity_poly.pdbx_strand_id
1 'polypeptide(L)'
;MLDIFIIGAGPHSLAAVSRLYEDTPSALYSDFEHARLHWLRKHAKPGKTERIVPDDVAEGRESPSKQRKTPQSPSRTKNDVTEKRPKVMVMDKQAARFMGTWDTFFDAFKIKHLRSPLFFHPHPGDLDALKSYAHANDRAKALIEIENVVGTEWSKHQKKAARIKGKAPQQPHINLRDISDYFIPSTPLFKSFIHSEVIERYSLQSIVQKGLVTSVKYHAHSDPTTRYSSDSLFKSLDDSDSYFTIESGDGQVFHSKAVIMSIGPGGIPNVPDYLSGGRSGMIDGEGWCHTAAFLKPGRTLLPKEDVRLTEKITSGKGGTLLVIGGGLTSVQIADLALSNGFTKVVFVARSFIKVKPFDIGIEWVGKYSNLLKMMFYQEDDPSARLNQFRTARNGGSVPAAYYKLLQSHAKAGKLDLRTQTTIQSLVRDTTTGTWSVEVEHRCLKKAAVKCPRMEKAELRANGK
;
A
#
# COMPACT_ATOMS: atom_id res chain seq x y z
N MET A 1 -6.89 -24.97 -19.26
CA MET A 1 -7.22 -24.74 -17.83
C MET A 1 -6.02 -24.19 -17.07
N LEU A 2 -6.25 -23.22 -16.18
CA LEU A 2 -5.35 -22.69 -15.16
C LEU A 2 -5.77 -23.21 -13.78
N ASP A 3 -4.85 -23.25 -12.82
CA ASP A 3 -5.22 -23.51 -11.42
C ASP A 3 -5.78 -22.24 -10.79
N ILE A 4 -5.12 -21.09 -11.04
CA ILE A 4 -5.49 -19.79 -10.49
C ILE A 4 -5.35 -18.71 -11.57
N PHE A 5 -6.41 -17.94 -11.75
CA PHE A 5 -6.41 -16.69 -12.52
C PHE A 5 -6.50 -15.53 -11.55
N ILE A 6 -5.61 -14.54 -11.68
CA ILE A 6 -5.58 -13.39 -10.79
C ILE A 6 -5.85 -12.11 -11.57
N ILE A 7 -6.79 -11.30 -11.07
CA ILE A 7 -7.13 -10.00 -11.65
C ILE A 7 -6.44 -8.92 -10.83
N GLY A 8 -5.52 -8.18 -11.45
CA GLY A 8 -4.67 -7.14 -10.85
C GLY A 8 -3.27 -7.65 -10.46
N ALA A 9 -2.24 -6.87 -10.78
CA ALA A 9 -0.83 -7.18 -10.48
C ALA A 9 -0.25 -6.24 -9.41
N GLY A 10 -1.04 -5.90 -8.40
CA GLY A 10 -0.63 -5.08 -7.26
C GLY A 10 0.11 -5.86 -6.15
N PRO A 11 0.37 -5.23 -5.00
CA PRO A 11 1.06 -5.89 -3.88
C PRO A 11 0.27 -7.07 -3.31
N HIS A 12 -1.07 -7.05 -3.35
CA HIS A 12 -1.90 -8.15 -2.83
C HIS A 12 -1.75 -9.44 -3.65
N SER A 13 -1.79 -9.35 -4.98
CA SER A 13 -1.54 -10.52 -5.83
C SER A 13 -0.11 -10.96 -5.77
N LEU A 14 0.84 -10.03 -5.70
CA LEU A 14 2.24 -10.38 -5.52
C LEU A 14 2.47 -11.16 -4.23
N ALA A 15 1.86 -10.75 -3.11
CA ALA A 15 1.93 -11.46 -1.84
C ALA A 15 1.25 -12.85 -1.89
N ALA A 16 0.09 -12.94 -2.55
CA ALA A 16 -0.61 -14.22 -2.69
C ALA A 16 0.20 -15.23 -3.51
N VAL A 17 0.71 -14.81 -4.67
CA VAL A 17 1.48 -15.71 -5.55
C VAL A 17 2.84 -16.05 -4.96
N SER A 18 3.55 -15.08 -4.37
CA SER A 18 4.84 -15.35 -3.72
C SER A 18 4.67 -16.38 -2.61
N ARG A 19 3.60 -16.29 -1.82
CA ARG A 19 3.29 -17.27 -0.78
C ARG A 19 2.94 -18.65 -1.35
N LEU A 20 2.16 -18.73 -2.42
CA LEU A 20 1.84 -20.00 -3.09
C LEU A 20 3.08 -20.69 -3.70
N TYR A 21 4.15 -19.93 -3.94
CA TYR A 21 5.40 -20.40 -4.53
C TYR A 21 6.49 -20.65 -3.47
N GLU A 22 6.18 -20.49 -2.18
CA GLU A 22 6.99 -21.02 -1.09
C GLU A 22 7.04 -22.55 -1.13
N ASP A 23 8.09 -23.15 -0.55
CA ASP A 23 8.22 -24.61 -0.49
C ASP A 23 7.19 -25.23 0.47
N THR A 24 6.67 -24.45 1.42
CA THR A 24 5.64 -24.87 2.39
C THR A 24 4.53 -23.83 2.48
N PRO A 25 3.70 -23.67 1.43
CA PRO A 25 2.74 -22.57 1.33
C PRO A 25 1.65 -22.64 2.41
N SER A 26 1.24 -23.86 2.80
CA SER A 26 0.21 -24.17 3.79
C SER A 26 0.69 -24.06 5.25
N ALA A 27 1.98 -23.89 5.50
CA ALA A 27 2.50 -23.90 6.86
C ALA A 27 2.17 -22.61 7.61
N LEU A 28 1.27 -22.70 8.59
CA LEU A 28 0.87 -21.62 9.47
C LEU A 28 1.90 -21.47 10.61
N TYR A 29 3.07 -20.93 10.30
CA TYR A 29 4.02 -20.53 11.33
C TYR A 29 3.68 -19.14 11.84
N SER A 30 3.90 -18.88 13.13
CA SER A 30 4.03 -17.50 13.60
C SER A 30 5.20 -16.81 12.90
N ASP A 31 5.19 -15.48 12.77
CA ASP A 31 6.28 -14.73 12.15
C ASP A 31 7.65 -15.07 12.78
N PHE A 32 7.66 -15.32 14.09
CA PHE A 32 8.86 -15.72 14.84
C PHE A 32 9.36 -17.12 14.44
N GLU A 33 8.46 -18.10 14.34
CA GLU A 33 8.81 -19.46 13.89
C GLU A 33 9.27 -19.46 12.44
N HIS A 34 8.61 -18.69 11.57
CA HIS A 34 8.97 -18.56 10.16
C HIS A 34 10.37 -17.94 9.99
N ALA A 35 10.64 -16.83 10.70
CA ALA A 35 11.94 -16.18 10.70
C ALA A 35 13.05 -17.11 11.23
N ARG A 36 12.77 -17.86 12.31
CA ARG A 36 13.72 -18.84 12.88
C ARG A 36 14.01 -19.97 11.89
N LEU A 37 13.00 -20.50 11.20
CA LEU A 37 13.19 -21.55 10.20
C LEU A 37 14.03 -21.06 9.01
N HIS A 38 13.79 -19.85 8.52
CA HIS A 38 14.63 -19.26 7.48
C HIS A 38 16.05 -18.99 7.97
N TRP A 39 16.23 -18.48 9.19
CA TRP A 39 17.54 -18.31 9.78
C TRP A 39 18.28 -19.64 9.86
N LEU A 40 17.63 -20.71 10.34
CA LEU A 40 18.18 -22.05 10.41
C LEU A 40 18.55 -22.57 9.02
N ARG A 41 17.71 -22.38 7.99
CA ARG A 41 18.01 -22.79 6.61
C ARG A 41 19.17 -22.00 5.99
N LYS A 42 19.24 -20.69 6.25
CA LYS A 42 20.30 -19.80 5.75
C LYS A 42 21.65 -20.09 6.40
N HIS A 43 21.64 -20.50 7.66
CA HIS A 43 22.84 -20.85 8.45
C HIS A 43 23.08 -22.36 8.56
N ALA A 44 22.21 -23.17 7.94
CA ALA A 44 22.43 -24.60 7.80
C ALA A 44 23.66 -24.79 6.93
N LYS A 45 24.68 -25.44 7.49
CA LYS A 45 25.83 -25.87 6.70
C LYS A 45 25.32 -26.91 5.69
N PRO A 46 25.69 -26.82 4.39
CA PRO A 46 25.40 -27.88 3.44
C PRO A 46 25.97 -29.18 4.00
N GLY A 47 25.10 -30.15 4.32
CA GLY A 47 25.51 -31.45 4.87
C GLY A 47 25.35 -31.66 6.38
N LYS A 48 24.72 -30.74 7.14
CA LYS A 48 24.27 -31.03 8.53
C LYS A 48 22.82 -30.61 8.77
N THR A 49 21.89 -31.26 8.08
CA THR A 49 20.54 -31.46 8.60
C THR A 49 20.47 -32.89 9.10
N GLU A 50 20.96 -33.12 10.31
CA GLU A 50 20.49 -34.28 11.08
C GLU A 50 18.98 -34.06 11.26
N ARG A 51 18.17 -34.89 10.60
CA ARG A 51 16.83 -35.16 11.09
C ARG A 51 17.04 -35.65 12.52
N ILE A 52 16.49 -34.94 13.51
CA ILE A 52 16.42 -35.45 14.88
C ILE A 52 15.46 -36.65 14.80
N VAL A 53 16.03 -37.81 14.50
CA VAL A 53 15.42 -39.11 14.73
C VAL A 53 15.77 -39.45 16.18
N PRO A 54 14.82 -39.92 17.01
CA PRO A 54 15.11 -40.33 18.37
C PRO A 54 16.26 -41.35 18.40
N ASP A 55 17.22 -41.10 19.28
CA ASP A 55 18.46 -41.87 19.45
C ASP A 55 18.18 -43.36 19.67
N ASP A 56 18.75 -44.20 18.80
CA ASP A 56 19.15 -45.56 19.14
C ASP A 56 20.41 -45.94 18.35
N VAL A 57 21.46 -46.30 19.10
CA VAL A 57 22.69 -47.06 18.71
C VAL A 57 23.84 -46.30 18.01
N ALA A 58 24.73 -45.78 18.87
CA ALA A 58 26.17 -46.12 19.02
C ALA A 58 27.15 -46.24 17.82
N GLU A 59 28.30 -45.57 18.04
CA GLU A 59 29.70 -45.88 17.65
C GLU A 59 30.27 -45.44 16.28
N GLY A 60 31.44 -44.76 16.33
CA GLY A 60 32.48 -44.89 15.29
C GLY A 60 33.09 -43.62 14.67
N ARG A 61 34.08 -43.02 15.36
CA ARG A 61 35.37 -42.43 14.90
C ARG A 61 35.52 -41.55 13.62
N GLU A 62 36.24 -40.45 13.88
CA GLU A 62 37.34 -39.81 13.12
C GLU A 62 37.08 -38.68 12.10
N SER A 63 37.86 -37.60 12.27
CA SER A 63 37.98 -36.39 11.43
C SER A 63 39.27 -36.46 10.62
N PRO A 64 39.39 -35.78 9.44
CA PRO A 64 40.19 -34.56 9.46
C PRO A 64 39.90 -33.45 8.41
N SER A 65 40.30 -32.25 8.82
CA SER A 65 40.93 -31.15 8.04
C SER A 65 40.07 -30.15 7.24
N LYS A 66 40.49 -28.88 7.38
CA LYS A 66 39.84 -27.64 6.97
C LYS A 66 40.38 -27.16 5.62
N GLN A 67 39.50 -26.81 4.68
CA GLN A 67 39.78 -25.79 3.68
C GLN A 67 38.60 -24.80 3.61
N ARG A 68 38.93 -23.52 3.74
CA ARG A 68 38.03 -22.40 3.97
C ARG A 68 37.73 -21.74 2.62
N LYS A 69 36.55 -22.00 2.06
CA LYS A 69 35.99 -21.26 0.90
C LYS A 69 34.83 -20.37 1.36
N THR A 70 34.81 -19.17 0.83
CA THR A 70 33.87 -18.06 1.05
C THR A 70 32.39 -18.45 0.87
N PRO A 71 31.44 -17.90 1.65
CA PRO A 71 30.03 -18.25 1.52
C PRO A 71 29.42 -17.57 0.29
N GLN A 72 29.23 -18.35 -0.77
CA GLN A 72 28.21 -18.06 -1.79
C GLN A 72 26.87 -18.54 -1.25
N SER A 73 25.83 -17.71 -1.43
CA SER A 73 24.43 -18.04 -1.14
C SER A 73 24.07 -19.42 -1.72
N PRO A 74 23.32 -20.29 -1.01
CA PRO A 74 23.02 -21.61 -1.52
C PRO A 74 22.12 -21.49 -2.75
N SER A 75 22.72 -21.68 -3.93
CA SER A 75 22.01 -21.95 -5.16
C SER A 75 21.22 -23.23 -4.97
N ARG A 76 19.90 -23.16 -5.14
CA ARG A 76 18.96 -24.30 -5.17
C ARG A 76 19.55 -25.42 -6.04
N THR A 77 20.00 -26.51 -5.42
CA THR A 77 20.18 -27.78 -6.10
C THR A 77 18.81 -28.29 -6.51
N LYS A 78 18.60 -28.38 -7.83
CA LYS A 78 17.52 -29.14 -8.44
C LYS A 78 17.57 -30.58 -7.90
N ASN A 79 16.42 -31.18 -7.64
CA ASN A 79 16.20 -32.51 -7.03
C ASN A 79 16.09 -32.36 -5.50
N ASP A 80 14.91 -32.37 -4.88
CA ASP A 80 14.02 -33.52 -4.77
C ASP A 80 12.68 -33.05 -4.13
N VAL A 81 11.56 -33.66 -4.52
CA VAL A 81 10.15 -33.26 -4.23
C VAL A 81 9.70 -31.95 -4.88
N THR A 82 9.48 -31.95 -6.20
CA THR A 82 8.66 -30.91 -6.85
C THR A 82 7.19 -31.15 -6.50
N GLU A 83 6.69 -30.58 -5.40
CA GLU A 83 5.27 -30.20 -5.39
C GLU A 83 5.04 -29.31 -6.62
N LYS A 84 4.16 -29.77 -7.51
CA LYS A 84 3.87 -29.09 -8.78
C LYS A 84 3.33 -27.70 -8.44
N ARG A 85 4.12 -26.65 -8.70
CA ARG A 85 3.67 -25.27 -8.50
C ARG A 85 2.36 -25.05 -9.24
N PRO A 86 1.40 -24.30 -8.66
CA PRO A 86 0.14 -24.03 -9.34
C PRO A 86 0.38 -23.26 -10.64
N LYS A 87 -0.39 -23.58 -11.67
CA LYS A 87 -0.40 -22.87 -12.94
C LYS A 87 -1.19 -21.57 -12.78
N VAL A 88 -0.45 -20.50 -12.48
CA VAL A 88 -1.00 -19.16 -12.24
C VAL A 88 -0.84 -18.26 -13.46
N MET A 89 -1.87 -17.46 -13.76
CA MET A 89 -1.76 -16.29 -14.63
C MET A 89 -2.33 -15.05 -13.93
N VAL A 90 -1.67 -13.91 -14.10
CA VAL A 90 -2.09 -12.61 -13.57
C VAL A 90 -2.39 -11.68 -14.74
N MET A 91 -3.55 -11.04 -14.74
CA MET A 91 -3.93 -10.04 -15.74
C MET A 91 -4.11 -8.67 -15.09
N ASP A 92 -3.41 -7.66 -15.58
CA ASP A 92 -3.49 -6.30 -15.08
C ASP A 92 -3.79 -5.29 -16.19
N LYS A 93 -4.73 -4.38 -15.93
CA LYS A 93 -5.21 -3.42 -16.93
C LYS A 93 -4.16 -2.36 -17.30
N GLN A 94 -3.19 -2.09 -16.43
CA GLN A 94 -2.21 -1.03 -16.62
C GLN A 94 -0.92 -1.55 -17.25
N ALA A 95 -0.38 -2.67 -16.77
CA ALA A 95 0.95 -3.12 -17.18
C ALA A 95 1.10 -4.65 -17.22
N ALA A 96 1.97 -5.15 -18.10
CA ALA A 96 2.38 -6.56 -18.15
C ALA A 96 3.46 -6.90 -17.11
N ARG A 97 3.37 -6.30 -15.92
CA ARG A 97 4.33 -6.51 -14.82
C ARG A 97 3.70 -6.17 -13.48
N PHE A 98 4.18 -6.80 -12.42
CA PHE A 98 3.80 -6.43 -11.05
C PHE A 98 4.12 -4.97 -10.76
N MET A 99 3.31 -4.39 -9.86
CA MET A 99 3.44 -3.03 -9.34
C MET A 99 3.27 -1.92 -10.39
N GLY A 100 2.83 -2.23 -11.62
CA GLY A 100 2.71 -1.22 -12.69
C GLY A 100 1.84 -0.01 -12.33
N THR A 101 0.66 -0.24 -11.76
CA THR A 101 -0.22 0.85 -11.28
C THR A 101 0.44 1.69 -10.18
N TRP A 102 1.16 1.04 -9.25
CA TRP A 102 1.88 1.73 -8.17
C TRP A 102 3.01 2.59 -8.72
N ASP A 103 3.79 2.06 -9.65
CA ASP A 103 4.87 2.79 -10.29
C ASP A 103 4.37 4.03 -11.00
N THR A 104 3.29 3.90 -11.79
CA THR A 104 2.68 5.04 -12.49
C THR A 104 2.27 6.13 -11.50
N PHE A 105 1.60 5.78 -10.39
CA PHE A 105 1.23 6.77 -9.37
C PHE A 105 2.42 7.36 -8.62
N PHE A 106 3.41 6.54 -8.28
CA PHE A 106 4.61 6.99 -7.58
C PHE A 106 5.38 8.00 -8.42
N ASP A 107 5.49 7.74 -9.72
CA ASP A 107 6.17 8.61 -10.66
C ASP A 107 5.35 9.88 -10.97
N ALA A 108 4.02 9.76 -11.05
CA ALA A 108 3.12 10.88 -11.31
C ALA A 108 3.00 11.84 -10.11
N PHE A 109 2.92 11.32 -8.89
CA PHE A 109 2.86 12.13 -7.65
C PHE A 109 4.23 12.44 -7.05
N LYS A 110 5.33 11.99 -7.69
CA LYS A 110 6.71 12.14 -7.21
C LYS A 110 6.88 11.67 -5.75
N ILE A 111 6.34 10.50 -5.44
CA ILE A 111 6.42 9.89 -4.10
C ILE A 111 7.87 9.49 -3.83
N LYS A 112 8.51 10.20 -2.90
CA LYS A 112 9.92 9.96 -2.52
C LYS A 112 10.08 8.79 -1.54
N HIS A 113 9.17 8.69 -0.58
CA HIS A 113 9.14 7.65 0.44
C HIS A 113 7.73 7.11 0.56
N LEU A 114 7.62 5.83 0.88
CA LEU A 114 6.34 5.21 1.19
C LEU A 114 5.79 5.77 2.50
N ARG A 115 4.51 5.52 2.76
CA ARG A 115 3.90 5.77 4.08
C ARG A 115 3.88 4.51 4.96
N SER A 116 4.10 3.35 4.34
CA SER A 116 4.02 2.05 4.99
C SER A 116 5.29 1.75 5.81
N PRO A 117 5.15 1.25 7.05
CA PRO A 117 6.29 0.81 7.85
C PRO A 117 6.97 -0.42 7.21
N LEU A 118 8.15 -0.80 7.69
CA LEU A 118 9.01 -1.78 7.01
C LEU A 118 8.35 -3.15 6.86
N PHE A 119 7.51 -3.57 7.80
CA PHE A 119 6.82 -4.86 7.80
C PHE A 119 5.59 -4.92 6.87
N PHE A 120 5.23 -3.82 6.19
CA PHE A 120 4.13 -3.78 5.23
C PHE A 120 4.63 -4.00 3.81
N HIS A 121 4.97 -5.25 3.50
CA HIS A 121 5.47 -5.66 2.20
C HIS A 121 5.02 -7.07 1.79
N PRO A 122 5.09 -7.43 0.50
CA PRO A 122 4.57 -8.71 -0.01
C PRO A 122 5.55 -9.90 0.07
N HIS A 123 6.72 -9.73 0.68
CA HIS A 123 7.64 -10.87 0.89
C HIS A 123 7.00 -11.86 1.88
N PRO A 124 6.85 -13.15 1.51
CA PRO A 124 6.03 -14.10 2.27
C PRO A 124 6.75 -14.79 3.43
N GLY A 125 8.08 -14.65 3.52
CA GLY A 125 8.91 -15.48 4.40
C GLY A 125 9.50 -14.81 5.64
N ASP A 126 9.53 -13.48 5.70
CA ASP A 126 10.25 -12.77 6.76
C ASP A 126 9.68 -11.35 6.91
N LEU A 127 9.26 -11.00 8.13
CA LEU A 127 8.73 -9.69 8.51
C LEU A 127 9.80 -8.59 8.40
N ASP A 128 11.07 -8.94 8.63
CA ASP A 128 12.22 -8.05 8.59
C ASP A 128 12.89 -8.02 7.21
N ALA A 129 12.30 -8.64 6.18
CA ALA A 129 12.95 -8.83 4.88
C ALA A 129 13.42 -7.52 4.25
N LEU A 130 12.57 -6.49 4.24
CA LEU A 130 12.92 -5.18 3.67
C LEU A 130 14.02 -4.46 4.46
N LYS A 131 13.97 -4.57 5.78
CA LYS A 131 14.99 -4.00 6.69
C LYS A 131 16.33 -4.68 6.45
N SER A 132 16.34 -6.01 6.48
CA SER A 132 17.51 -6.85 6.20
C SER A 132 18.09 -6.55 4.82
N TYR A 133 17.23 -6.40 3.80
CA TYR A 133 17.65 -6.02 2.45
C TYR A 133 18.30 -4.64 2.40
N ALA A 134 17.74 -3.65 3.09
CA ALA A 134 18.30 -2.30 3.15
C ALA A 134 19.70 -2.30 3.78
N HIS A 135 19.91 -3.07 4.85
CA HIS A 135 21.22 -3.21 5.49
C HIS A 135 22.22 -4.00 4.63
N ALA A 136 21.80 -5.13 4.06
CA ALA A 136 22.65 -5.99 3.24
C ALA A 136 23.15 -5.32 1.96
N ASN A 137 22.45 -4.28 1.48
CA ASN A 137 22.81 -3.51 0.28
C ASN A 137 23.35 -2.11 0.61
N ASP A 138 23.75 -1.82 1.85
CA ASP A 138 24.27 -0.51 2.29
C ASP A 138 23.33 0.68 2.02
N ARG A 139 22.01 0.44 2.01
CA ARG A 139 20.96 1.41 1.72
C ARG A 139 20.11 1.79 2.93
N ALA A 140 20.55 1.47 4.15
CA ALA A 140 19.85 1.83 5.39
C ALA A 140 19.60 3.35 5.54
N LYS A 141 20.47 4.20 4.95
CA LYS A 141 20.29 5.67 4.92
C LYS A 141 19.05 6.13 4.12
N ALA A 142 18.48 5.26 3.29
CA ALA A 142 17.27 5.53 2.54
C ALA A 142 15.99 5.19 3.33
N LEU A 143 16.13 4.88 4.62
CA LEU A 143 15.04 4.70 5.57
C LEU A 143 14.84 5.98 6.38
N ILE A 144 13.58 6.38 6.58
CA ILE A 144 13.23 7.53 7.42
C ILE A 144 12.36 7.05 8.57
N GLU A 145 12.66 7.48 9.79
CA GLU A 145 11.85 7.17 10.97
C GLU A 145 10.45 7.80 10.85
N ILE A 146 9.42 7.06 11.24
CA ILE A 146 8.08 7.61 11.36
C ILE A 146 7.98 8.35 12.69
N GLU A 147 8.09 9.68 12.65
CA GLU A 147 8.01 10.52 13.85
C GLU A 147 6.69 10.30 14.63
N ASN A 148 6.77 10.37 15.96
CA ASN A 148 5.62 10.38 16.89
C ASN A 148 4.78 9.09 16.93
N VAL A 149 5.31 7.95 16.47
CA VAL A 149 4.67 6.63 16.68
C VAL A 149 5.18 5.90 17.92
N VAL A 150 6.42 6.17 18.32
CA VAL A 150 7.09 5.58 19.49
C VAL A 150 7.52 6.69 20.46
N GLY A 151 7.86 6.34 21.70
CA GLY A 151 8.35 7.31 22.70
C GLY A 151 7.28 8.01 23.54
N THR A 152 6.02 7.58 23.44
CA THR A 152 4.95 8.00 24.36
C THR A 152 5.00 7.27 25.72
N GLU A 153 5.99 6.39 25.91
CA GLU A 153 6.21 5.65 27.13
C GLU A 153 6.54 6.57 28.30
N TRP A 154 5.76 6.45 29.38
CA TRP A 154 6.07 7.17 30.62
C TRP A 154 7.32 6.58 31.28
N SER A 155 8.25 7.46 31.65
CA SER A 155 9.40 7.11 32.48
C SER A 155 8.96 6.53 33.82
N LYS A 156 9.87 5.83 34.52
CA LYS A 156 9.61 5.32 35.88
C LYS A 156 9.10 6.43 36.82
N HIS A 157 9.67 7.63 36.70
CA HIS A 157 9.28 8.81 37.49
C HIS A 157 7.89 9.33 37.09
N GLN A 158 7.57 9.39 35.79
CA GLN A 158 6.25 9.81 35.32
C GLN A 158 5.15 8.82 35.73
N LYS A 159 5.42 7.51 35.67
CA LYS A 159 4.50 6.46 36.18
C LYS A 159 4.25 6.61 37.68
N LYS A 160 5.30 6.84 38.48
CA LYS A 160 5.17 7.09 39.93
C LYS A 160 4.36 8.36 40.21
N ALA A 161 4.64 9.46 39.51
CA ALA A 161 3.93 10.73 39.67
C ALA A 161 2.44 10.64 39.27
N ALA A 162 2.13 9.91 38.20
CA ALA A 162 0.75 9.70 37.78
C ALA A 162 -0.04 8.82 38.76
N ARG A 163 0.59 7.78 39.32
CA ARG A 163 0.00 6.95 40.38
C ARG A 163 -0.35 7.78 41.61
N ILE A 164 0.54 8.70 42.02
CA ILE A 164 0.30 9.64 43.13
C ILE A 164 -0.89 10.58 42.80
N LYS A 165 -1.03 10.99 41.54
CA LYS A 165 -2.12 11.87 41.06
C LYS A 165 -3.40 11.12 40.66
N GLY A 166 -3.54 9.83 40.97
CA GLY A 166 -4.71 9.02 40.62
C GLY A 166 -4.96 8.85 39.11
N LYS A 167 -3.98 9.13 38.25
CA LYS A 167 -4.10 8.94 36.80
C LYS A 167 -3.69 7.51 36.43
N ALA A 168 -4.56 6.82 35.70
CA ALA A 168 -4.22 5.54 35.10
C ALA A 168 -2.98 5.67 34.21
N PRO A 169 -2.00 4.75 34.30
CA PRO A 169 -0.84 4.78 33.43
C PRO A 169 -1.26 4.58 31.97
N GLN A 170 -0.92 5.54 31.12
CA GLN A 170 -1.14 5.39 29.68
C GLN A 170 -0.13 4.36 29.15
N GLN A 171 -0.62 3.22 28.66
CA GLN A 171 0.25 2.28 27.95
C GLN A 171 0.47 2.78 26.52
N PRO A 172 1.71 2.73 26.01
CA PRO A 172 1.96 3.06 24.62
C PRO A 172 1.29 2.03 23.70
N HIS A 173 0.91 2.44 22.50
CA HIS A 173 0.40 1.52 21.48
C HIS A 173 1.52 0.74 20.77
N ILE A 174 2.76 1.25 20.81
CA ILE A 174 3.97 0.66 20.22
C ILE A 174 5.06 0.65 21.29
N ASN A 175 5.74 -0.48 21.48
CA ASN A 175 6.85 -0.54 22.44
C ASN A 175 8.11 0.09 21.85
N LEU A 176 8.95 0.69 22.68
CA LEU A 176 10.26 1.21 22.27
C LEU A 176 11.16 0.17 21.59
N ARG A 177 10.98 -1.11 21.90
CA ARG A 177 11.73 -2.22 21.29
C ARG A 177 11.42 -2.39 19.80
N ASP A 178 10.23 -1.99 19.39
CA ASP A 178 9.72 -2.18 18.04
C ASP A 178 10.05 -0.97 17.14
N ILE A 179 10.75 0.05 17.67
CA ILE A 179 11.04 1.31 16.96
C ILE A 179 11.72 1.09 15.61
N SER A 180 12.56 0.05 15.51
CA SER A 180 13.29 -0.27 14.30
C SER A 180 12.39 -0.66 13.11
N ASP A 181 11.12 -0.96 13.37
CA ASP A 181 10.19 -1.46 12.35
C ASP A 181 9.31 -0.33 11.81
N TYR A 182 9.27 0.79 12.54
CA TYR A 182 8.53 2.00 12.19
C TYR A 182 9.38 3.01 11.42
N PHE A 183 10.05 2.51 10.38
CA PHE A 183 10.71 3.30 9.36
C PHE A 183 9.97 3.14 8.02
N ILE A 184 10.04 4.16 7.16
CA ILE A 184 9.52 4.12 5.80
C ILE A 184 10.69 4.03 4.80
N PRO A 185 10.60 3.17 3.78
CA PRO A 185 11.61 3.09 2.74
C PRO A 185 11.44 4.22 1.72
N SER A 186 12.55 4.65 1.13
CA SER A 186 12.50 5.39 -0.14
C SER A 186 11.83 4.54 -1.23
N THR A 187 11.16 5.19 -2.17
CA THR A 187 10.54 4.53 -3.32
C THR A 187 11.53 3.66 -4.11
N PRO A 188 12.75 4.15 -4.46
CA PRO A 188 13.72 3.31 -5.16
C PRO A 188 14.18 2.10 -4.34
N LEU A 189 14.29 2.21 -3.01
CA LEU A 189 14.67 1.08 -2.16
C LEU A 189 13.58 0.00 -2.18
N PHE A 190 12.32 0.42 -2.00
CA PHE A 190 11.19 -0.49 -2.05
C PHE A 190 11.06 -1.18 -3.41
N LYS A 191 11.19 -0.44 -4.53
CA LYS A 191 11.17 -1.03 -5.88
C LYS A 191 12.27 -2.08 -6.07
N SER A 192 13.51 -1.80 -5.65
CA SER A 192 14.60 -2.78 -5.72
C SER A 192 14.32 -4.03 -4.88
N PHE A 193 13.86 -3.84 -3.64
CA PHE A 193 13.49 -4.95 -2.75
C PHE A 193 12.41 -5.85 -3.37
N ILE A 194 11.33 -5.26 -3.89
CA ILE A 194 10.25 -6.01 -4.54
C ILE A 194 10.78 -6.82 -5.73
N HIS A 195 11.65 -6.21 -6.54
CA HIS A 195 12.22 -6.86 -7.70
C HIS A 195 13.09 -8.07 -7.30
N SER A 196 14.06 -7.88 -6.41
CA SER A 196 15.04 -8.92 -6.09
C SER A 196 14.50 -9.97 -5.12
N GLU A 197 13.90 -9.53 -4.00
CA GLU A 197 13.51 -10.45 -2.92
C GLU A 197 12.16 -11.12 -3.15
N VAL A 198 11.36 -10.64 -4.11
CA VAL A 198 10.05 -11.22 -4.41
C VAL A 198 9.98 -11.68 -5.86
N ILE A 199 10.06 -10.77 -6.83
CA ILE A 199 9.82 -11.14 -8.24
C ILE A 199 10.88 -12.13 -8.76
N GLU A 200 12.18 -11.83 -8.57
CA GLU A 200 13.28 -12.70 -9.00
C GLU A 200 13.35 -14.00 -8.19
N ARG A 201 13.26 -13.88 -6.86
CA ARG A 201 13.30 -15.02 -5.94
C ARG A 201 12.29 -16.12 -6.26
N TYR A 202 11.06 -15.74 -6.65
CA TYR A 202 9.99 -16.68 -6.99
C TYR A 202 9.78 -16.85 -8.51
N SER A 203 10.58 -16.18 -9.35
CA SER A 203 10.51 -16.25 -10.82
C SER A 203 9.14 -15.85 -11.39
N LEU A 204 8.62 -14.70 -10.94
CA LEU A 204 7.25 -14.24 -11.21
C LEU A 204 7.13 -13.28 -12.40
N GLN A 205 8.18 -13.08 -13.19
CA GLN A 205 8.20 -12.08 -14.26
C GLN A 205 7.22 -12.41 -15.40
N SER A 206 7.13 -13.69 -15.77
CA SER A 206 6.42 -14.13 -16.98
C SER A 206 4.93 -14.40 -16.78
N ILE A 207 4.43 -14.38 -15.54
CA ILE A 207 3.03 -14.73 -15.25
C ILE A 207 2.06 -13.56 -15.42
N VAL A 208 2.57 -12.34 -15.59
CA VAL A 208 1.74 -11.13 -15.72
C VAL A 208 1.52 -10.77 -17.17
N GLN A 209 0.26 -10.60 -17.55
CA GLN A 209 -0.15 -10.10 -18.86
C GLN A 209 -0.92 -8.80 -18.73
N LYS A 210 -0.72 -7.89 -19.69
CA LYS A 210 -1.52 -6.66 -19.77
C LYS A 210 -2.86 -6.98 -20.41
N GLY A 211 -3.95 -6.71 -19.71
CA GLY A 211 -5.30 -6.93 -20.22
C GLY A 211 -6.37 -6.42 -19.26
N LEU A 212 -7.53 -6.05 -19.81
CA LEU A 212 -8.71 -5.71 -19.01
C LEU A 212 -9.59 -6.94 -18.93
N VAL A 213 -9.88 -7.44 -17.72
CA VAL A 213 -10.93 -8.45 -17.54
C VAL A 213 -12.28 -7.75 -17.53
N THR A 214 -13.22 -8.22 -18.36
CA THR A 214 -14.56 -7.65 -18.52
C THR A 214 -15.65 -8.54 -17.91
N SER A 215 -15.40 -9.84 -17.79
CA SER A 215 -16.38 -10.80 -17.28
C SER A 215 -15.70 -11.95 -16.53
N VAL A 216 -16.35 -12.41 -15.45
CA VAL A 216 -16.00 -13.62 -14.71
C VAL A 216 -17.30 -14.37 -14.46
N LYS A 217 -17.40 -15.60 -14.97
CA LYS A 217 -18.57 -16.48 -14.83
C LYS A 217 -18.15 -17.75 -14.12
N TYR A 218 -18.93 -18.17 -13.13
CA TYR A 218 -18.73 -19.44 -12.45
C TYR A 218 -19.62 -20.51 -13.10
N HIS A 219 -19.04 -21.68 -13.37
CA HIS A 219 -19.72 -22.84 -13.92
C HIS A 219 -19.68 -23.94 -12.88
N ALA A 220 -20.84 -24.21 -12.28
CA ALA A 220 -20.99 -25.32 -11.37
C ALA A 220 -21.00 -26.63 -12.15
N HIS A 221 -20.33 -27.65 -11.61
CA HIS A 221 -20.30 -29.00 -12.13
C HIS A 221 -21.70 -29.58 -12.49
N SER A 222 -22.76 -29.24 -11.73
CA SER A 222 -24.11 -29.80 -11.92
C SER A 222 -24.95 -29.15 -13.04
N ASP A 223 -24.43 -28.16 -13.77
CA ASP A 223 -25.19 -27.42 -14.79
C ASP A 223 -25.34 -28.25 -16.09
N PRO A 224 -26.55 -28.56 -16.58
CA PRO A 224 -26.76 -29.31 -17.82
C PRO A 224 -26.23 -28.61 -19.08
N THR A 225 -26.04 -27.29 -19.05
CA THR A 225 -25.58 -26.50 -20.21
C THR A 225 -24.09 -26.65 -20.49
N THR A 226 -23.28 -27.09 -19.51
CA THR A 226 -21.85 -27.35 -19.68
C THR A 226 -21.57 -28.63 -20.46
N ARG A 227 -22.51 -29.60 -20.44
CA ARG A 227 -22.42 -30.89 -21.16
C ARG A 227 -22.54 -30.78 -22.68
N TYR A 228 -23.07 -29.66 -23.19
CA TYR A 228 -23.26 -29.42 -24.62
C TYR A 228 -22.34 -28.33 -25.19
N SER A 229 -21.33 -27.87 -24.44
CA SER A 229 -20.29 -27.02 -25.01
C SER A 229 -19.55 -27.81 -26.10
N SER A 230 -19.64 -27.35 -27.34
CA SER A 230 -18.99 -27.95 -28.52
C SER A 230 -17.47 -27.85 -28.50
N ASP A 231 -16.91 -27.23 -27.46
CA ASP A 231 -15.49 -26.97 -27.34
C ASP A 231 -14.74 -28.23 -26.81
N SER A 232 -14.04 -28.88 -27.74
CA SER A 232 -13.29 -30.14 -27.53
C SER A 232 -12.30 -30.12 -26.36
N LEU A 233 -11.95 -28.92 -25.85
CA LEU A 233 -11.08 -28.69 -24.71
C LEU A 233 -11.66 -29.23 -23.38
N PHE A 234 -12.99 -29.31 -23.27
CA PHE A 234 -13.68 -29.71 -22.04
C PHE A 234 -13.92 -31.21 -21.90
N LYS A 235 -13.64 -32.02 -22.93
CA LYS A 235 -13.71 -33.49 -22.84
C LYS A 235 -12.65 -34.13 -21.93
N SER A 236 -11.65 -33.36 -21.50
CA SER A 236 -10.50 -33.84 -20.70
C SER A 236 -10.52 -33.41 -19.23
N LEU A 237 -11.54 -32.65 -18.81
CA LEU A 237 -11.74 -32.36 -17.40
C LEU A 237 -12.43 -33.58 -16.80
N ASP A 238 -11.94 -34.04 -15.64
CA ASP A 238 -12.69 -35.01 -14.86
C ASP A 238 -14.11 -34.48 -14.66
N ASP A 239 -15.08 -35.36 -14.86
CA ASP A 239 -16.52 -35.06 -14.95
C ASP A 239 -17.08 -34.37 -13.69
N SER A 240 -16.27 -34.03 -12.67
CA SER A 240 -16.62 -33.51 -11.34
C SER A 240 -16.17 -32.07 -11.01
N ASP A 241 -15.37 -31.41 -11.85
CA ASP A 241 -14.70 -30.14 -11.47
C ASP A 241 -15.48 -28.87 -11.90
N SER A 242 -15.92 -28.05 -10.94
CA SER A 242 -16.42 -26.69 -11.19
C SER A 242 -15.28 -25.75 -11.63
N TYR A 243 -15.58 -24.75 -12.46
CA TYR A 243 -14.57 -23.83 -12.99
C TYR A 243 -15.10 -22.41 -13.23
N PHE A 244 -14.19 -21.48 -13.51
CA PHE A 244 -14.49 -20.12 -13.92
C PHE A 244 -14.13 -19.90 -15.38
N THR A 245 -14.97 -19.17 -16.10
CA THR A 245 -14.66 -18.58 -17.41
C THR A 245 -14.40 -17.09 -17.22
N ILE A 246 -13.28 -16.61 -17.77
CA ILE A 246 -12.83 -15.22 -17.69
C ILE A 246 -12.71 -14.70 -19.11
N GLU A 247 -13.38 -13.59 -19.40
CA GLU A 247 -13.30 -12.91 -20.69
C GLU A 247 -12.50 -11.61 -20.52
N SER A 248 -11.55 -11.37 -21.43
CA SER A 248 -10.83 -10.11 -21.52
C SER A 248 -11.45 -9.18 -22.55
N GLY A 249 -11.14 -7.89 -22.43
CA GLY A 249 -11.69 -6.82 -23.29
C GLY A 249 -11.25 -6.89 -24.76
N ASP A 250 -10.24 -7.70 -25.08
CA ASP A 250 -9.83 -8.04 -26.45
C ASP A 250 -10.49 -9.33 -26.98
N GLY A 251 -11.41 -9.93 -26.21
CA GLY A 251 -12.18 -11.10 -26.60
C GLY A 251 -11.51 -12.44 -26.31
N GLN A 252 -10.31 -12.47 -25.68
CA GLN A 252 -9.72 -13.74 -25.26
C GLN A 252 -10.52 -14.34 -24.09
N VAL A 253 -10.59 -15.67 -24.07
CA VAL A 253 -11.30 -16.44 -23.05
C VAL A 253 -10.33 -17.35 -22.32
N PHE A 254 -10.39 -17.34 -20.99
CA PHE A 254 -9.56 -18.14 -20.12
C PHE A 254 -10.44 -18.97 -19.19
N HIS A 255 -9.93 -20.15 -18.81
CA HIS A 255 -10.60 -21.04 -17.85
C HIS A 255 -9.69 -21.33 -16.66
N SER A 256 -10.24 -21.25 -15.45
CA SER A 256 -9.49 -21.42 -14.21
C SER A 256 -10.29 -22.14 -13.13
N LYS A 257 -9.63 -22.95 -12.29
CA LYS A 257 -10.26 -23.58 -11.12
C LYS A 257 -10.60 -22.58 -10.02
N ALA A 258 -9.75 -21.57 -9.81
CA ALA A 258 -9.98 -20.48 -8.87
C ALA A 258 -9.69 -19.10 -9.48
N VAL A 259 -10.33 -18.05 -8.94
CA VAL A 259 -10.08 -16.65 -9.32
C VAL A 259 -9.76 -15.82 -8.08
N ILE A 260 -8.67 -15.06 -8.12
CA ILE A 260 -8.32 -14.07 -7.09
C ILE A 260 -8.56 -12.67 -7.65
N MET A 261 -9.47 -11.92 -7.03
CA MET A 261 -9.74 -10.53 -7.40
C MET A 261 -8.93 -9.57 -6.53
N SER A 262 -7.82 -9.07 -7.08
CA SER A 262 -6.91 -8.13 -6.42
C SER A 262 -6.88 -6.76 -7.14
N ILE A 263 -8.06 -6.28 -7.51
CA ILE A 263 -8.26 -5.11 -8.38
C ILE A 263 -7.97 -3.76 -7.72
N GLY A 264 -7.44 -3.75 -6.50
CA GLY A 264 -7.11 -2.54 -5.73
C GLY A 264 -8.35 -1.70 -5.43
N PRO A 265 -8.27 -0.36 -5.45
CA PRO A 265 -9.44 0.52 -5.35
C PRO A 265 -10.31 0.48 -6.62
N GLY A 266 -10.30 -0.63 -7.37
CA GLY A 266 -10.90 -0.85 -8.69
C GLY A 266 -12.41 -0.64 -8.82
N GLY A 267 -13.03 0.03 -7.85
CA GLY A 267 -14.30 0.71 -8.02
C GLY A 267 -14.17 2.00 -8.82
N ILE A 268 -15.33 2.58 -9.12
CA ILE A 268 -15.47 3.89 -9.77
C ILE A 268 -14.89 4.97 -8.84
N PRO A 269 -13.93 5.79 -9.29
CA PRO A 269 -13.44 6.91 -8.50
C PRO A 269 -14.58 7.80 -8.03
N ASN A 270 -14.51 8.25 -6.78
CA ASN A 270 -15.52 9.14 -6.22
C ASN A 270 -15.31 10.55 -6.77
N VAL A 271 -16.10 10.89 -7.79
CA VAL A 271 -16.15 12.23 -8.37
C VAL A 271 -17.42 12.93 -7.89
N PRO A 272 -17.32 14.14 -7.31
CA PRO A 272 -18.49 14.90 -6.88
C PRO A 272 -19.49 15.19 -8.00
N ASP A 273 -20.79 15.17 -7.68
CA ASP A 273 -21.86 15.32 -8.67
C ASP A 273 -21.80 16.63 -9.46
N TYR A 274 -21.33 17.72 -8.85
CA TYR A 274 -21.13 19.01 -9.52
C TYR A 274 -20.05 18.99 -10.61
N LEU A 275 -19.22 17.94 -10.69
CA LEU A 275 -18.25 17.73 -11.78
C LEU A 275 -18.73 16.65 -12.77
N SER A 276 -19.35 15.59 -12.27
CA SER A 276 -19.76 14.46 -13.10
C SER A 276 -21.11 14.67 -13.80
N GLY A 277 -21.94 15.59 -13.29
CA GLY A 277 -23.34 15.73 -13.70
C GLY A 277 -24.16 14.48 -13.37
N GLY A 278 -23.82 13.78 -12.29
CA GLY A 278 -24.45 12.51 -11.89
C GLY A 278 -24.01 11.29 -12.70
N ARG A 279 -23.06 11.44 -13.64
CA ARG A 279 -22.55 10.32 -14.45
C ARG A 279 -21.47 9.55 -13.71
N SER A 280 -21.71 8.25 -13.52
CA SER A 280 -20.74 7.33 -12.93
C SER A 280 -19.58 7.06 -13.90
N GLY A 281 -18.38 6.83 -13.37
CA GLY A 281 -17.21 6.41 -14.16
C GLY A 281 -16.40 7.53 -14.82
N MET A 282 -16.87 8.79 -14.79
CA MET A 282 -16.06 9.92 -15.23
C MET A 282 -14.87 10.12 -14.29
N ILE A 283 -13.67 10.26 -14.85
CA ILE A 283 -12.45 10.51 -14.07
C ILE A 283 -11.73 11.80 -14.49
N ASP A 284 -12.18 12.45 -15.54
CA ASP A 284 -11.70 13.73 -16.04
C ASP A 284 -12.73 14.39 -16.96
N GLY A 285 -12.50 15.66 -17.24
CA GLY A 285 -13.28 16.48 -18.17
C GLY A 285 -12.52 17.76 -18.50
N GLU A 286 -13.19 18.70 -19.16
CA GLU A 286 -12.55 19.95 -19.57
C GLU A 286 -12.13 20.77 -18.35
N GLY A 287 -10.82 21.03 -18.21
CA GLY A 287 -10.28 21.84 -17.12
C GLY A 287 -10.31 21.19 -15.73
N TRP A 288 -10.62 19.88 -15.61
CA TRP A 288 -10.57 19.16 -14.34
C TRP A 288 -10.19 17.68 -14.51
N CYS A 289 -9.61 17.08 -13.48
CA CYS A 289 -9.47 15.62 -13.42
C CYS A 289 -9.43 15.11 -11.99
N HIS A 290 -9.91 13.88 -11.80
CA HIS A 290 -9.62 13.07 -10.62
C HIS A 290 -8.18 12.55 -10.72
N THR A 291 -7.50 12.35 -9.59
CA THR A 291 -6.10 11.88 -9.57
C THR A 291 -5.91 10.50 -10.19
N ALA A 292 -6.97 9.70 -10.26
CA ALA A 292 -7.01 8.42 -10.99
C ALA A 292 -6.76 8.58 -12.51
N ALA A 293 -7.04 9.76 -13.09
CA ALA A 293 -6.76 10.04 -14.50
C ALA A 293 -5.26 9.97 -14.82
N PHE A 294 -4.37 10.07 -13.82
CA PHE A 294 -2.92 9.96 -14.03
C PHE A 294 -2.48 8.54 -14.43
N LEU A 295 -3.38 7.55 -14.35
CA LEU A 295 -3.16 6.23 -14.95
C LEU A 295 -3.35 6.23 -16.47
N LYS A 296 -4.02 7.23 -17.05
CA LYS A 296 -4.15 7.33 -18.51
C LYS A 296 -2.77 7.63 -19.11
N PRO A 297 -2.36 6.91 -20.18
CA PRO A 297 -1.09 7.17 -20.85
C PRO A 297 -0.94 8.64 -21.24
N GLY A 298 0.22 9.23 -20.93
CA GLY A 298 0.54 10.62 -21.28
C GLY A 298 -0.13 11.70 -20.45
N ARG A 299 -1.04 11.35 -19.53
CA ARG A 299 -1.70 12.30 -18.63
C ARG A 299 -0.71 12.86 -17.61
N THR A 300 -0.71 14.18 -17.46
CA THR A 300 0.11 14.92 -16.50
C THR A 300 -0.74 15.90 -15.72
N LEU A 301 -0.18 16.48 -14.66
CA LEU A 301 -0.82 17.58 -13.94
C LEU A 301 -1.00 18.82 -14.84
N LEU A 302 -0.05 19.06 -15.75
CA LEU A 302 -0.15 20.14 -16.74
C LEU A 302 -1.20 19.77 -17.81
N PRO A 303 -2.19 20.65 -18.09
CA PRO A 303 -3.24 20.42 -19.07
C PRO A 303 -2.70 20.67 -20.48
N LYS A 304 -2.10 19.65 -21.10
CA LYS A 304 -1.46 19.77 -22.43
C LYS A 304 -2.41 20.30 -23.52
N GLU A 305 -3.70 20.00 -23.39
CA GLU A 305 -4.76 20.50 -24.26
C GLU A 305 -5.00 22.02 -24.17
N ASP A 306 -4.63 22.68 -23.06
CA ASP A 306 -4.69 24.13 -22.90
C ASP A 306 -3.29 24.73 -23.03
N VAL A 307 -2.89 25.01 -24.27
CA VAL A 307 -1.56 25.53 -24.62
C VAL A 307 -1.27 26.85 -23.90
N ARG A 308 -2.25 27.77 -23.86
CA ARG A 308 -2.09 29.09 -23.24
C ARG A 308 -1.89 28.98 -21.73
N LEU A 309 -2.67 28.14 -21.05
CA LEU A 309 -2.51 27.90 -19.62
C LEU A 309 -1.18 27.19 -19.34
N THR A 310 -0.82 26.20 -20.15
CA THR A 310 0.45 25.48 -20.04
C THR A 310 1.65 26.41 -20.21
N GLU A 311 1.65 27.32 -21.19
CA GLU A 311 2.69 28.33 -21.37
C GLU A 311 2.78 29.29 -20.18
N LYS A 312 1.65 29.74 -19.63
CA LYS A 312 1.63 30.59 -18.43
C LYS A 312 2.23 29.88 -17.22
N ILE A 313 1.89 28.61 -17.01
CA ILE A 313 2.41 27.80 -15.90
C ILE A 313 3.90 27.53 -16.07
N THR A 314 4.31 27.07 -17.25
CA THR A 314 5.71 26.69 -17.53
C THR A 314 6.66 27.89 -17.56
N SER A 315 6.17 29.08 -17.93
CA SER A 315 6.93 30.33 -17.81
C SER A 315 6.92 30.95 -16.41
N GLY A 316 6.23 30.32 -15.43
CA GLY A 316 6.11 30.82 -14.06
C GLY A 316 5.30 32.12 -13.93
N LYS A 317 4.57 32.49 -14.99
CA LYS A 317 3.83 33.76 -15.08
C LYS A 317 2.39 33.65 -14.56
N GLY A 318 1.91 32.46 -14.20
CA GLY A 318 0.57 32.30 -13.65
C GLY A 318 0.12 30.84 -13.47
N GLY A 319 -1.19 30.69 -13.26
CA GLY A 319 -1.85 29.41 -13.06
C GLY A 319 -2.29 29.20 -11.62
N THR A 320 -3.60 29.03 -11.44
CA THR A 320 -4.21 28.69 -10.16
C THR A 320 -4.82 27.30 -10.25
N LEU A 321 -4.44 26.41 -9.34
CA LEU A 321 -5.04 25.07 -9.23
C LEU A 321 -5.97 24.99 -8.01
N LEU A 322 -7.21 24.57 -8.23
CA LEU A 322 -8.11 24.16 -7.16
C LEU A 322 -7.89 22.67 -6.84
N VAL A 323 -7.54 22.36 -5.60
CA VAL A 323 -7.39 21.00 -5.09
C VAL A 323 -8.54 20.69 -4.13
N ILE A 324 -9.31 19.65 -4.44
CA ILE A 324 -10.45 19.19 -3.63
C ILE A 324 -10.06 17.92 -2.89
N GLY A 325 -10.05 17.98 -1.56
CA GLY A 325 -9.74 16.85 -0.69
C GLY A 325 -8.84 17.22 0.49
N GLY A 326 -8.73 16.32 1.47
CA GLY A 326 -7.97 16.57 2.71
C GLY A 326 -7.01 15.45 3.10
N GLY A 327 -6.70 14.55 2.17
CA GLY A 327 -5.79 13.41 2.39
C GLY A 327 -4.40 13.66 1.82
N LEU A 328 -3.50 12.69 2.01
CA LEU A 328 -2.12 12.73 1.53
C LEU A 328 -2.02 13.06 0.03
N THR A 329 -2.83 12.42 -0.82
CA THR A 329 -2.80 12.67 -2.28
C THR A 329 -3.08 14.14 -2.62
N SER A 330 -4.02 14.79 -1.93
CA SER A 330 -4.32 16.21 -2.14
C SER A 330 -3.09 17.08 -1.83
N VAL A 331 -2.37 16.78 -0.75
CA VAL A 331 -1.16 17.53 -0.37
C VAL A 331 -0.02 17.29 -1.36
N GLN A 332 0.14 16.05 -1.84
CA GLN A 332 1.11 15.71 -2.88
C GLN A 332 0.83 16.46 -4.18
N ILE A 333 -0.43 16.56 -4.60
CA ILE A 333 -0.82 17.32 -5.79
C ILE A 333 -0.56 18.82 -5.60
N ALA A 334 -0.86 19.38 -4.42
CA ALA A 334 -0.61 20.79 -4.15
C ALA A 334 0.89 21.12 -4.23
N ASP A 335 1.75 20.30 -3.63
CA ASP A 335 3.20 20.46 -3.68
C ASP A 335 3.75 20.28 -5.11
N LEU A 336 3.25 19.26 -5.81
CA LEU A 336 3.61 19.00 -7.20
C LEU A 336 3.23 20.17 -8.11
N ALA A 337 2.04 20.73 -7.96
CA ALA A 337 1.58 21.88 -8.74
C ALA A 337 2.53 23.07 -8.60
N LEU A 338 2.82 23.46 -7.35
CA LEU A 338 3.71 24.58 -7.07
C LEU A 338 5.13 24.33 -7.59
N SER A 339 5.59 23.07 -7.55
CA SER A 339 6.89 22.67 -8.09
C SER A 339 6.93 22.68 -9.63
N ASN A 340 5.78 22.59 -10.31
CA ASN A 340 5.66 22.62 -11.77
C ASN A 340 5.31 24.02 -12.32
N GLY A 341 5.44 25.07 -11.51
CA GLY A 341 5.30 26.46 -11.97
C GLY A 341 3.94 27.11 -11.73
N PHE A 342 2.96 26.39 -11.17
CA PHE A 342 1.71 27.04 -10.73
C PHE A 342 2.04 28.08 -9.66
N THR A 343 1.49 29.29 -9.82
CA THR A 343 1.78 30.40 -8.89
C THR A 343 0.89 30.36 -7.66
N LYS A 344 -0.28 29.73 -7.75
CA LYS A 344 -1.25 29.61 -6.65
C LYS A 344 -1.92 28.23 -6.61
N VAL A 345 -2.11 27.72 -5.41
CA VAL A 345 -3.01 26.59 -5.14
C VAL A 345 -4.11 27.03 -4.17
N VAL A 346 -5.36 26.73 -4.48
CA VAL A 346 -6.50 26.83 -3.55
C VAL A 346 -6.82 25.42 -3.09
N PHE A 347 -6.65 25.15 -1.80
CA PHE A 347 -6.82 23.83 -1.21
C PHE A 347 -8.10 23.80 -0.39
N VAL A 348 -9.09 23.00 -0.80
CA VAL A 348 -10.40 22.93 -0.14
C VAL A 348 -10.59 21.57 0.52
N ALA A 349 -10.83 21.59 1.83
CA ALA A 349 -11.14 20.40 2.62
C ALA A 349 -12.42 20.61 3.44
N ARG A 350 -13.34 19.65 3.35
CA ARG A 350 -14.61 19.66 4.11
C ARG A 350 -14.45 19.56 5.63
N SER A 351 -13.27 19.21 6.12
CA SER A 351 -12.93 19.10 7.54
C SER A 351 -11.57 19.74 7.82
N PHE A 352 -11.15 19.74 9.08
CA PHE A 352 -9.74 19.97 9.43
C PHE A 352 -8.83 18.91 8.79
N ILE A 353 -7.57 19.27 8.57
CA ILE A 353 -6.52 18.35 8.14
C ILE A 353 -6.13 17.47 9.34
N LYS A 354 -6.29 16.15 9.18
CA LYS A 354 -5.96 15.17 10.23
C LYS A 354 -4.51 14.76 10.07
N VAL A 355 -3.66 15.16 11.02
CA VAL A 355 -2.25 14.81 11.01
C VAL A 355 -2.06 13.45 11.69
N LYS A 356 -1.72 12.42 10.91
CA LYS A 356 -1.51 11.06 11.41
C LYS A 356 -0.41 10.33 10.64
N PRO A 357 0.38 9.47 11.30
CA PRO A 357 1.37 8.65 10.62
C PRO A 357 0.72 7.64 9.66
N PHE A 358 -0.42 7.05 10.06
CA PHE A 358 -1.17 6.04 9.28
C PHE A 358 -2.60 6.48 8.98
N ASP A 359 -3.25 5.79 8.04
CA ASP A 359 -4.66 6.03 7.69
C ASP A 359 -5.65 5.53 8.75
N ILE A 360 -5.23 4.55 9.54
CA ILE A 360 -5.94 4.05 10.72
C ILE A 360 -5.21 4.48 12.00
N GLY A 361 -5.85 4.33 13.16
CA GLY A 361 -5.22 4.62 14.44
C GLY A 361 -4.00 3.72 14.71
N ILE A 362 -3.07 4.20 15.53
CA ILE A 362 -1.82 3.48 15.85
C ILE A 362 -2.13 2.12 16.50
N GLU A 363 -3.22 2.04 17.25
CA GLU A 363 -3.73 0.83 17.85
C GLU A 363 -3.97 -0.32 16.85
N TRP A 364 -4.28 0.00 15.59
CA TRP A 364 -4.50 -0.98 14.52
C TRP A 364 -3.22 -1.49 13.86
N VAL A 365 -2.07 -0.85 14.12
CA VAL A 365 -0.77 -1.20 13.53
C VAL A 365 0.30 -1.52 14.58
N GLY A 366 -0.08 -1.57 15.85
CA GLY A 366 0.80 -1.85 16.97
C GLY A 366 0.32 -3.03 17.81
N LYS A 367 0.63 -2.96 19.10
CA LYS A 367 0.39 -4.02 20.10
C LYS A 367 -1.04 -4.56 20.14
N TYR A 368 -2.03 -3.71 19.90
CA TYR A 368 -3.46 -4.05 20.01
C TYR A 368 -4.09 -4.47 18.68
N SER A 369 -3.31 -4.56 17.60
CA SER A 369 -3.85 -4.82 16.26
C SER A 369 -4.61 -6.15 16.17
N ASN A 370 -4.07 -7.23 16.75
CA ASN A 370 -4.72 -8.55 16.76
C ASN A 370 -6.04 -8.53 17.54
N LEU A 371 -6.08 -7.82 18.67
CA LEU A 371 -7.29 -7.68 19.48
C LEU A 371 -8.39 -6.93 18.70
N LEU A 372 -8.03 -5.82 18.04
CA LEU A 372 -8.97 -5.03 17.26
C LEU A 372 -9.47 -5.75 16.02
N LYS A 373 -8.58 -6.50 15.34
CA LYS A 373 -8.96 -7.38 14.22
C LYS A 373 -9.93 -8.46 14.71
N MET A 374 -9.63 -9.12 15.82
CA MET A 374 -10.51 -10.13 16.42
C MET A 374 -11.89 -9.55 16.73
N MET A 375 -11.97 -8.41 17.44
CA MET A 375 -13.23 -7.72 17.71
C MET A 375 -14.01 -7.40 16.43
N PHE A 376 -13.31 -6.94 15.38
CA PHE A 376 -13.93 -6.63 14.10
C PHE A 376 -14.49 -7.86 13.38
N TYR A 377 -13.74 -8.97 13.35
CA TYR A 377 -14.17 -10.20 12.68
C TYR A 377 -15.24 -10.98 13.45
N GLN A 378 -15.29 -10.83 14.78
CA GLN A 378 -16.30 -11.45 15.64
C GLN A 378 -17.58 -10.62 15.81
N GLU A 379 -17.63 -9.38 15.31
CA GLU A 379 -18.81 -8.51 15.43
C GLU A 379 -19.93 -8.96 14.50
N ASP A 380 -20.93 -9.70 15.00
CA ASP A 380 -21.98 -10.27 14.16
C ASP A 380 -22.98 -9.23 13.60
N ASP A 381 -23.17 -8.08 14.26
CA ASP A 381 -24.06 -7.04 13.73
C ASP A 381 -23.40 -6.25 12.59
N PRO A 382 -23.94 -6.29 11.35
CA PRO A 382 -23.38 -5.54 10.23
C PRO A 382 -23.31 -4.03 10.47
N SER A 383 -24.26 -3.47 11.23
CA SER A 383 -24.30 -2.02 11.50
C SER A 383 -23.20 -1.61 12.47
N ALA A 384 -23.03 -2.35 13.57
CA ALA A 384 -21.92 -2.19 14.50
C ALA A 384 -20.57 -2.39 13.80
N ARG A 385 -20.40 -3.45 12.99
CA ARG A 385 -19.18 -3.71 12.22
C ARG A 385 -18.85 -2.57 11.26
N LEU A 386 -19.86 -2.03 10.57
CA LEU A 386 -19.70 -0.85 9.70
C LEU A 386 -19.30 0.40 10.49
N ASN A 387 -19.84 0.59 11.70
CA ASN A 387 -19.45 1.69 12.57
C ASN A 387 -18.00 1.54 13.06
N GLN A 388 -17.56 0.33 13.43
CA GLN A 388 -16.16 0.05 13.75
C GLN A 388 -15.24 0.41 12.58
N PHE A 389 -15.59 0.01 11.36
CA PHE A 389 -14.85 0.37 10.14
C PHE A 389 -14.78 1.88 9.91
N ARG A 390 -15.92 2.58 10.00
CA ARG A 390 -15.99 4.04 9.81
C ARG A 390 -15.15 4.79 10.86
N THR A 391 -15.17 4.32 12.09
CA THR A 391 -14.41 4.85 13.22
C THR A 391 -12.91 4.64 13.04
N ALA A 392 -12.49 3.43 12.65
CA ALA A 392 -11.08 3.11 12.40
C ALA A 392 -10.51 3.94 11.24
N ARG A 393 -11.24 4.01 10.11
CA ARG A 393 -10.84 4.77 8.92
C ARG A 393 -10.73 6.26 9.20
N ASN A 394 -11.70 6.84 9.90
CA ASN A 394 -11.69 8.25 10.34
C ASN A 394 -11.31 9.27 9.23
N GLY A 395 -11.65 9.02 7.97
CA GLY A 395 -11.38 9.91 6.83
C GLY A 395 -9.89 10.04 6.45
N GLY A 396 -9.62 10.90 5.45
CA GLY A 396 -8.27 11.13 4.96
C GLY A 396 -7.34 11.73 6.03
N SER A 397 -6.06 11.36 5.94
CA SER A 397 -5.04 11.85 6.87
C SER A 397 -3.74 12.19 6.12
N VAL A 398 -2.90 12.98 6.78
CA VAL A 398 -1.65 13.52 6.23
C VAL A 398 -0.52 13.29 7.25
N PRO A 399 0.64 12.74 6.85
CA PRO A 399 1.81 12.68 7.73
C PRO A 399 2.32 14.07 8.13
N ALA A 400 2.96 14.17 9.30
CA ALA A 400 3.42 15.45 9.84
C ALA A 400 4.35 16.22 8.88
N ALA A 401 5.26 15.54 8.20
CA ALA A 401 6.17 16.15 7.21
C ALA A 401 5.40 16.83 6.06
N TYR A 402 4.39 16.16 5.51
CA TYR A 402 3.55 16.72 4.46
C TYR A 402 2.65 17.86 4.96
N TYR A 403 2.20 17.80 6.21
CA TYR A 403 1.47 18.92 6.80
C TYR A 403 2.36 20.16 7.01
N LYS A 404 3.61 19.98 7.47
CA LYS A 404 4.61 21.06 7.57
C LYS A 404 4.86 21.70 6.19
N LEU A 405 4.95 20.88 5.14
CA LEU A 405 5.10 21.33 3.74
C LEU A 405 3.89 22.16 3.27
N LEU A 406 2.67 21.72 3.57
CA LEU A 406 1.46 22.48 3.26
C LEU A 406 1.47 23.85 3.96
N GLN A 407 1.89 23.87 5.23
CA GLN A 407 2.01 25.10 6.02
C GLN A 407 3.09 26.04 5.49
N SER A 408 4.23 25.54 4.99
CA SER A 408 5.25 26.39 4.39
C SER A 408 4.76 27.06 3.12
N HIS A 409 4.02 26.35 2.26
CA HIS A 409 3.41 26.92 1.06
C HIS A 409 2.36 27.98 1.39
N ALA A 410 1.58 27.76 2.44
CA ALA A 410 0.60 28.75 2.91
C ALA A 410 1.28 30.02 3.46
N LYS A 411 2.31 29.86 4.28
CA LYS A 411 3.12 31.00 4.80
C LYS A 411 3.79 31.80 3.68
N ALA A 412 4.22 31.12 2.61
CA ALA A 412 4.78 31.77 1.43
C ALA A 412 3.73 32.45 0.53
N GLY A 413 2.45 32.44 0.90
CA GLY A 413 1.36 33.02 0.11
C GLY A 413 0.97 32.23 -1.14
N LYS A 414 1.68 31.13 -1.45
CA LYS A 414 1.46 30.29 -2.65
C LYS A 414 0.27 29.35 -2.51
N LEU A 415 -0.14 29.03 -1.29
CA LEU A 415 -1.27 28.15 -1.03
C LEU A 415 -2.32 28.83 -0.14
N ASP A 416 -3.58 28.77 -0.56
CA ASP A 416 -4.73 29.19 0.25
C ASP A 416 -5.43 27.94 0.82
N LEU A 417 -5.33 27.73 2.13
CA LEU A 417 -5.86 26.55 2.80
C LEU A 417 -7.26 26.84 3.39
N ARG A 418 -8.29 26.31 2.73
CA ARG A 418 -9.71 26.44 3.13
C ARG A 418 -10.20 25.15 3.76
N THR A 419 -10.05 25.02 5.07
CA THR A 419 -10.61 23.91 5.85
C THR A 419 -12.06 24.18 6.26
N GLN A 420 -12.80 23.11 6.52
CA GLN A 420 -14.22 23.17 6.88
C GLN A 420 -15.05 23.87 5.79
N THR A 421 -14.65 23.67 4.54
CA THR A 421 -15.25 24.31 3.37
C THR A 421 -15.72 23.23 2.40
N THR A 422 -16.97 23.35 1.95
CA THR A 422 -17.58 22.47 0.95
C THR A 422 -17.92 23.28 -0.29
N ILE A 423 -17.66 22.70 -1.46
CA ILE A 423 -18.05 23.29 -2.75
C ILE A 423 -19.53 23.02 -2.95
N GLN A 424 -20.29 24.06 -3.23
CA GLN A 424 -21.72 23.98 -3.55
C GLN A 424 -21.92 23.92 -5.06
N SER A 425 -21.22 24.77 -5.80
CA SER A 425 -21.28 24.81 -7.26
C SER A 425 -19.91 25.13 -7.86
N LEU A 426 -19.69 24.64 -9.08
CA LEU A 426 -18.47 24.87 -9.86
C LEU A 426 -18.90 25.13 -11.31
N VAL A 427 -18.64 26.34 -11.82
CA VAL A 427 -19.05 26.74 -13.18
C VAL A 427 -17.82 27.16 -13.96
N ARG A 428 -17.59 26.54 -15.11
CA ARG A 428 -16.49 26.91 -16.00
C ARG A 428 -16.95 27.94 -17.02
N ASP A 429 -16.21 29.01 -17.15
CA ASP A 429 -16.33 29.93 -18.27
C ASP A 429 -15.55 29.35 -19.46
N THR A 430 -16.27 29.01 -20.53
CA THR A 430 -15.70 28.42 -21.75
C THR A 430 -14.84 29.39 -22.55
N THR A 431 -15.04 30.71 -22.37
CA THR A 431 -14.29 31.75 -23.07
C THR A 431 -12.92 31.95 -22.43
N THR A 432 -12.89 32.04 -21.10
CA THR A 432 -11.65 32.31 -20.36
C THR A 432 -10.94 31.03 -19.90
N GLY A 433 -11.64 29.89 -19.90
CA GLY A 433 -11.16 28.63 -19.36
C GLY A 433 -11.09 28.59 -17.83
N THR A 434 -11.61 29.61 -17.15
CA THR A 434 -11.53 29.77 -15.69
C THR A 434 -12.74 29.17 -14.97
N TRP A 435 -12.57 28.88 -13.68
CA TRP A 435 -13.61 28.32 -12.84
C TRP A 435 -14.11 29.33 -11.81
N SER A 436 -15.42 29.53 -11.78
CA SER A 436 -16.15 30.19 -10.69
C SER A 436 -16.56 29.13 -9.67
N VAL A 437 -16.19 29.35 -8.40
CA VAL A 437 -16.35 28.37 -7.32
C VAL A 437 -17.19 28.97 -6.21
N GLU A 438 -18.35 28.37 -5.95
CA GLU A 438 -19.17 28.72 -4.81
C GLU A 438 -18.89 27.76 -3.65
N VAL A 439 -18.64 28.32 -2.47
CA VAL A 439 -18.28 27.54 -1.29
C VAL A 439 -19.12 27.91 -0.08
N GLU A 440 -19.44 26.89 0.71
CA GLU A 440 -20.02 27.05 2.04
C GLU A 440 -18.93 26.80 3.09
N HIS A 441 -18.74 27.73 4.02
CA HIS A 441 -17.88 27.53 5.17
C HIS A 441 -18.69 27.08 6.38
N ARG A 442 -18.42 25.87 6.87
CA ARG A 442 -19.07 25.33 8.06
C ARG A 442 -18.20 25.60 9.28
N CYS A 443 -18.68 26.47 10.16
CA CYS A 443 -18.04 26.72 11.45
C CYS A 443 -18.28 25.53 12.40
N LEU A 444 -17.64 24.38 12.16
CA LEU A 444 -17.65 23.28 13.12
C LEU A 444 -16.83 23.73 14.33
N LYS A 445 -17.46 23.82 15.50
CA LYS A 445 -16.72 23.93 16.77
C LYS A 445 -15.71 22.79 16.81
N LYS A 446 -14.44 23.07 17.15
CA LYS A 446 -13.48 22.00 17.47
C LYS A 446 -14.11 21.15 18.57
N ALA A 447 -14.67 19.99 18.22
CA ALA A 447 -14.82 18.93 19.19
C ALA A 447 -13.43 18.73 19.79
N ALA A 448 -13.32 18.69 21.12
CA ALA A 448 -12.07 18.60 21.87
C ALA A 448 -11.37 17.25 21.61
N VAL A 449 -10.94 17.01 20.38
CA VAL A 449 -10.00 15.95 20.04
C VAL A 449 -8.66 16.49 20.50
N LYS A 450 -8.17 15.98 21.64
CA LYS A 450 -6.82 16.23 22.14
C LYS A 450 -5.82 15.84 21.05
N CYS A 451 -5.45 16.81 20.21
CA CYS A 451 -4.22 16.74 19.44
C CYS A 451 -3.09 16.64 20.48
N PRO A 452 -2.14 15.69 20.37
CA PRO A 452 -0.94 15.72 21.20
C PRO A 452 -0.33 17.11 21.03
N ARG A 453 -0.23 17.86 22.14
CA ARG A 453 0.47 19.14 22.17
C ARG A 453 1.89 18.85 21.67
N MET A 454 2.25 19.40 20.51
CA MET A 454 3.64 19.69 20.22
C MET A 454 4.03 20.77 21.24
N GLU A 455 4.64 20.35 22.36
CA GLU A 455 5.24 21.31 23.29
C GLU A 455 6.28 22.10 22.52
N LYS A 456 6.09 23.42 22.52
CA LYS A 456 7.09 24.37 22.05
C LYS A 456 8.33 24.16 22.91
N ALA A 457 9.42 23.69 22.31
CA ALA A 457 10.74 23.86 22.90
C ALA A 457 11.02 25.36 22.97
N GLU A 458 10.89 25.94 24.17
CA GLU A 458 11.39 27.26 24.47
C GLU A 458 12.92 27.22 24.37
N LEU A 459 13.46 27.79 23.29
CA LEU A 459 14.84 28.24 23.24
C LEU A 459 14.98 29.40 24.23
N ARG A 460 15.40 29.11 25.46
CA ARG A 460 15.90 30.12 26.38
C ARG A 460 17.29 30.54 25.93
N ALA A 461 17.38 31.71 25.31
CA ALA A 461 18.61 32.47 25.27
C ALA A 461 18.92 32.96 26.69
N ASN A 462 19.94 32.39 27.33
CA ASN A 462 20.56 33.02 28.49
C ASN A 462 21.89 33.60 28.01
N GLY A 463 21.90 34.93 27.86
CA GLY A 463 23.13 35.69 27.94
C GLY A 463 23.54 35.84 29.40
N LYS A 464 24.80 35.52 29.68
CA LYS A 464 25.73 36.33 30.46
C LYS A 464 27.10 36.19 29.84
#